data_AF-A0A537RTF4-F1
#
_entry.id   AF-A0A537RTF4-F1
#
_cell.length_a   1.000
_cell.length_b   1.000
_cell.length_c   1.000
_cell.angle_alpha   90.00
_cell.angle_beta   90.00
_cell.angle_gamma   90.00
#
_symmetry.space_group_name_H-M   'P 1'
#
loop_
_entity.id
_entity.type
_entity.pdbx_description
1 polymer ?
#
loop_
_entity_poly.entity_id
_entity_poly.type
_entity_poly.pdbx_seq_one_letter_code
_entity_poly.pdbx_strand_id
1 'polypeptide(L)'
;MSKIEIGLGSLHINASVIAQGLALEPSLVQAMMRKGEITSLCERGVNEDAGRYRLTFFHKSRRFRLVVDGTGTVIQRSIVDFECPR
;
A
#
# COMPACT_ATOMS: atom_id res chain seq x y z
N MET A 1 -3.91 -15.20 1.27
CA MET A 1 -4.71 -14.33 2.16
C MET A 1 -3.80 -13.21 2.65
N SER A 2 -3.96 -12.00 2.11
CA SER A 2 -3.14 -10.86 2.52
C SER A 2 -3.76 -10.21 3.75
N LYS A 3 -3.27 -10.59 4.93
CA LYS A 3 -3.70 -10.02 6.20
C LYS A 3 -2.78 -8.86 6.56
N ILE A 4 -3.37 -7.73 6.95
CA ILE A 4 -2.65 -6.52 7.35
C ILE A 4 -2.75 -6.42 8.86
N GLU A 5 -1.62 -6.32 9.55
CA GLU A 5 -1.64 -6.12 10.99
C GLU A 5 -1.66 -4.63 11.30
N ILE A 6 -2.69 -4.18 12.01
CA ILE A 6 -2.87 -2.79 12.43
C ILE A 6 -2.42 -2.70 13.89
N GLY A 7 -1.29 -2.04 14.12
CA GLY A 7 -0.75 -1.75 15.44
C GLY A 7 -1.13 -0.36 15.95
N LEU A 8 -0.58 0.02 17.11
CA LEU A 8 -0.72 1.35 17.72
C LEU A 8 0.07 2.40 16.92
N GLY A 9 -0.45 2.77 15.74
CA GLY A 9 0.12 3.81 14.87
C GLY A 9 0.98 3.28 13.71
N SER A 10 1.10 1.96 13.55
CA SER A 10 1.80 1.34 12.42
C SER A 10 0.93 0.28 11.74
N LEU A 11 1.08 0.12 10.42
CA LEU A 11 0.47 -0.96 9.66
C LEU A 11 1.56 -1.85 9.08
N HIS A 12 1.45 -3.15 9.31
CA HIS A 12 2.31 -4.16 8.68
C HIS A 12 1.61 -4.78 7.48
N ILE A 13 2.22 -4.61 6.32
CA ILE A 13 1.82 -5.21 5.06
C ILE A 13 2.93 -6.13 4.57
N ASN A 14 2.53 -7.29 4.05
CA ASN A 14 3.47 -8.16 3.37
C ASN A 14 4.01 -7.48 2.10
N ALA A 15 5.34 -7.40 1.97
CA ALA A 15 6.02 -6.77 0.86
C ALA A 15 5.56 -7.31 -0.51
N SER A 16 5.19 -8.59 -0.60
CA SER A 16 4.68 -9.20 -1.83
C SER A 16 3.40 -8.55 -2.35
N VAL A 17 2.56 -7.99 -1.48
CA VAL A 17 1.35 -7.26 -1.89
C VAL A 17 1.72 -5.94 -2.56
N ILE A 18 2.69 -5.23 -1.98
CA ILE A 18 3.20 -3.96 -2.51
C ILE A 18 3.93 -4.22 -3.84
N ALA A 19 4.77 -5.25 -3.88
CA ALA A 19 5.49 -5.67 -5.07
C ALA A 19 4.56 -6.01 -6.23
N GLN A 20 3.53 -6.85 -6.00
CA GLN A 20 2.53 -7.16 -7.03
C GLN A 20 1.80 -5.91 -7.51
N GLY A 21 1.48 -4.97 -6.61
CA GLY A 21 0.79 -3.73 -6.95
C GLY A 21 1.64 -2.73 -7.73
N LEU A 22 2.96 -2.74 -7.51
CA LEU A 22 3.91 -1.84 -8.17
C LEU A 22 4.66 -2.51 -9.35
N ALA A 23 4.38 -3.79 -9.63
CA ALA A 23 5.15 -4.62 -10.56
C ALA A 23 6.66 -4.65 -10.25
N LEU A 24 6.98 -4.83 -8.98
CA LEU A 24 8.36 -4.91 -8.47
C LEU A 24 8.60 -6.28 -7.82
N GLU A 25 9.87 -6.60 -7.61
CA GLU A 25 10.26 -7.77 -6.83
C GLU A 25 10.02 -7.51 -5.32
N PRO A 26 9.43 -8.47 -4.57
CA PRO A 26 9.15 -8.31 -3.14
C PRO A 26 10.41 -8.07 -2.30
N SER A 27 11.55 -8.64 -2.72
CA SER A 27 12.86 -8.45 -2.11
C SER A 27 13.38 -7.01 -2.25
N LEU A 28 12.99 -6.32 -3.33
CA LEU A 28 13.41 -4.93 -3.59
C LEU A 28 12.55 -3.91 -2.85
N VAL A 29 11.30 -4.22 -2.52
CA VAL A 29 10.38 -3.29 -1.86
C VAL A 29 11.00 -2.66 -0.62
N GLN A 30 11.57 -3.45 0.28
CA GLN A 30 12.15 -2.94 1.52
C GLN A 30 13.39 -2.05 1.27
N ALA A 31 14.26 -2.46 0.33
CA ALA A 31 15.43 -1.68 -0.05
C ALA A 31 15.04 -0.35 -0.70
N MET A 32 14.04 -0.37 -1.58
CA MET A 32 13.53 0.82 -2.29
C MET A 32 12.80 1.77 -1.35
N MET A 33 12.03 1.26 -0.38
CA MET A 33 11.45 2.10 0.69
C MET A 33 12.55 2.75 1.53
N ARG A 34 13.61 2.01 1.91
CA ARG A 34 14.77 2.56 2.63
C ARG A 34 15.53 3.62 1.84
N LYS A 35 15.60 3.47 0.51
CA LYS A 35 16.19 4.46 -0.41
C LYS A 35 15.29 5.65 -0.70
N GLY A 36 14.01 5.61 -0.33
CA GLY A 36 13.03 6.63 -0.69
C GLY A 36 12.52 6.55 -2.14
N GLU A 37 12.79 5.45 -2.85
CA GLU A 37 12.29 5.20 -4.22
C GLU A 37 10.82 4.78 -4.25
N ILE A 38 10.34 4.20 -3.14
CA ILE A 38 8.92 3.93 -2.90
C ILE A 38 8.49 4.83 -1.76
N THR A 39 7.57 5.75 -2.04
CA THR A 39 6.94 6.57 -1.00
C THR A 39 5.57 6.00 -0.69
N SER A 40 5.22 5.92 0.60
CA SER A 40 3.93 5.44 1.07
C SER A 40 3.21 6.54 1.83
N LEU A 41 1.93 6.75 1.51
CA LEU A 41 1.00 7.55 2.27
C LEU A 41 0.05 6.61 3.01
N CYS A 42 -0.05 6.78 4.33
CA CYS A 42 -1.00 6.05 5.15
C CYS A 42 -1.99 7.03 5.76
N GLU A 43 -3.26 6.87 5.40
CA GLU A 43 -4.36 7.68 5.93
C GLU A 43 -5.23 6.77 6.79
N ARG A 44 -5.42 7.18 8.05
CA ARG A 44 -6.30 6.52 8.99
C ARG A 44 -7.63 7.26 9.00
N GLY A 45 -8.71 6.55 8.69
CA GLY A 45 -10.07 7.03 8.86
C GLY A 45 -10.36 7.27 10.35
N VAL A 46 -10.97 8.41 10.63
CA VAL A 46 -11.44 8.83 11.96
C VAL A 46 -12.95 9.10 11.89
N ASN A 47 -13.64 9.09 13.03
CA ASN A 47 -15.09 9.34 13.14
C ASN A 47 -15.94 8.35 12.31
N GLU A 48 -16.70 8.80 11.32
CA GLU A 48 -17.57 7.94 10.51
C GLU A 48 -16.80 6.89 9.69
N ASP A 49 -15.53 7.18 9.35
CA ASP A 49 -14.62 6.23 8.70
C ASP A 49 -13.69 5.53 9.71
N ALA A 50 -13.98 5.61 11.02
CA ALA A 50 -13.18 4.95 12.05
C ALA A 50 -13.06 3.45 11.76
N GLY A 51 -11.81 3.02 11.60
CA GLY A 51 -11.47 1.63 11.27
C GLY A 51 -11.08 1.41 9.82
N ARG A 52 -11.27 2.37 8.90
CA ARG A 52 -10.75 2.23 7.54
C ARG A 52 -9.34 2.82 7.43
N TYR A 53 -8.48 2.13 6.69
CA TYR A 53 -7.13 2.59 6.40
C TYR A 53 -6.94 2.64 4.90
N ARG A 54 -6.46 3.77 4.41
CA ARG A 54 -6.09 3.94 3.01
C ARG A 54 -4.59 4.06 2.89
N LEU A 55 -3.99 3.12 2.17
CA LEU A 55 -2.57 3.10 1.90
C LEU A 55 -2.35 3.40 0.43
N THR A 56 -1.51 4.36 0.13
CA THR A 56 -1.13 4.71 -1.25
C THR A 56 0.37 4.64 -1.38
N PHE A 57 0.85 3.74 -2.23
CA PHE A 57 2.24 3.60 -2.61
C PHE A 57 2.46 4.27 -3.96
N PHE A 58 3.51 5.07 -4.05
CA PHE A 58 3.94 5.72 -5.28
C PHE A 58 5.34 5.21 -5.64
N HIS A 59 5.50 4.78 -6.89
CA HIS A 59 6.77 4.38 -7.44
C HIS A 59 6.82 4.74 -8.92
N LYS A 60 7.73 5.65 -9.30
CA LYS A 60 7.82 6.17 -10.68
C LYS A 60 6.45 6.65 -11.18
N SER A 61 5.99 6.13 -12.30
CA SER A 61 4.69 6.41 -12.92
C SER A 61 3.57 5.51 -12.40
N ARG A 62 3.80 4.68 -11.37
CA ARG A 62 2.83 3.73 -10.84
C ARG A 62 2.35 4.15 -9.47
N ARG A 63 1.03 4.11 -9.29
CA ARG A 63 0.35 4.36 -8.03
C ARG A 63 -0.46 3.14 -7.63
N PHE A 64 -0.11 2.55 -6.51
CA PHE A 64 -0.83 1.42 -5.93
C PHE A 64 -1.58 1.86 -4.67
N ARG A 65 -2.90 1.66 -4.65
CA ARG A 65 -3.77 2.03 -3.53
C ARG A 65 -4.42 0.80 -2.93
N LEU A 66 -4.42 0.71 -1.61
CA LEU A 66 -5.20 -0.26 -0.84
C LEU A 66 -6.14 0.45 0.13
N VAL A 67 -7.32 -0.13 0.29
CA VAL A 67 -8.26 0.19 1.36
C VAL A 67 -8.41 -1.05 2.23
N VAL A 68 -8.21 -0.88 3.52
CA VAL A 68 -8.21 -1.92 4.54
C VAL A 68 -9.26 -1.57 5.57
N ASP A 69 -9.99 -2.57 6.07
CA ASP A 69 -10.91 -2.39 7.19
C ASP A 69 -10.20 -2.47 8.54
N GLY A 70 -10.97 -2.31 9.62
CA GLY A 70 -10.43 -2.26 10.99
C GLY A 70 -9.98 -3.63 11.49
N THR A 71 -10.30 -4.69 10.75
CA THR A 71 -9.89 -6.07 11.03
C THR A 71 -8.58 -6.44 10.33
N GLY A 72 -8.06 -5.54 9.48
CA GLY A 72 -6.86 -5.80 8.69
C GLY A 72 -7.15 -6.52 7.37
N THR A 73 -8.41 -6.53 6.93
CA THR A 73 -8.83 -7.14 5.66
C THR A 73 -8.80 -6.12 4.55
N VAL A 74 -8.16 -6.46 3.43
CA VAL A 74 -8.13 -5.60 2.23
C VAL A 74 -9.50 -5.62 1.57
N ILE A 75 -10.23 -4.51 1.64
CA ILE A 75 -11.54 -4.33 0.99
C ILE A 75 -11.35 -4.01 -0.49
N GLN A 76 -10.37 -3.16 -0.80
CA GLN A 76 -10.14 -2.69 -2.15
C GLN A 76 -8.66 -2.56 -2.47
N ARG A 77 -8.30 -2.89 -3.70
CA ARG A 77 -6.99 -2.60 -4.29
C ARG A 77 -7.18 -1.94 -5.64
N SER A 78 -6.37 -0.95 -5.96
CA SER A 78 -6.41 -0.26 -7.24
C SER A 78 -5.00 0.10 -7.66
N ILE A 79 -4.63 -0.27 -8.88
CA ILE A 79 -3.34 0.05 -9.48
C ILE A 79 -3.64 1.04 -10.61
N VAL A 80 -2.94 2.16 -10.60
CA VAL A 80 -2.97 3.14 -11.68
C VAL A 80 -1.56 3.26 -12.21
N ASP A 81 -1.40 2.92 -13.47
CA ASP A 81 -0.17 3.18 -14.20
C ASP A 81 -0.38 4.43 -15.05
N PHE A 82 0.48 5.43 -14.84
CA PHE A 82 0.50 6.66 -15.62
C PHE A 82 1.48 6.56 -16.80
N GLU A 83 2.10 5.39 -17.04
CA GLU A 83 2.82 5.15 -18.29
C GLU A 83 1.84 5.21 -19.47
N CYS A 84 1.97 6.28 -20.27
CA CYS A 84 1.33 6.37 -21.57
C CYS A 84 1.88 5.22 -22.43
N PRO A 85 1.05 4.30 -22.95
CA PRO A 85 1.53 3.29 -23.87
C PRO A 85 2.00 4.01 -25.13
N ARG A 86 3.30 3.92 -25.43
CA ARG A 86 3.85 4.34 -26.72
C ARG A 86 3.62 3.26 -27.77
#